data_AF-R7V7X5-F1
#
_entry.id   AF-R7V7X5-F1
#
_cell.length_a   1.000
_cell.length_b   1.000
_cell.length_c   1.000
_cell.angle_alpha   90.00
_cell.angle_beta   90.00
_cell.angle_gamma   90.00
#
_symmetry.space_group_name_H-M   'P 1'
#
loop_
_entity.id
_entity.type
_entity.pdbx_description
1 polymer ?
#
loop_
_entity_poly.entity_id
_entity_poly.type
_entity_poly.pdbx_seq_one_letter_code
_entity_poly.pdbx_strand_id
1 'polypeptide(L)'
;RLGNYLVILFMVSKVFYIANAIGQLFVLSEILSISYSNYGFDVMSGMVADHDWTESAHVAFPRVTFCDFDVRRLGNVHRYTVQCVLPLNLYNEKIYMFIWFWLIFVAAVSMLSFFVWLIRFLFRSDRRMFINNHLKMGDKVFDKNDKKLCNKFLNNYLKQDGAFLLRLIAHNTNSITTTEVTCAMWDLW
;
A
#
# COMPACT_ATOMS: atom_id res chain seq x y z
N ARG A 1 26.38 14.06 -14.08
CA ARG A 1 25.06 13.37 -13.96
C ARG A 1 24.89 12.88 -12.53
N LEU A 2 23.86 13.37 -11.82
CA LEU A 2 23.66 13.26 -10.36
C LEU A 2 23.34 11.85 -9.82
N GLY A 3 23.01 10.87 -10.67
CA GLY A 3 22.85 9.47 -10.27
C GLY A 3 21.81 9.25 -9.15
N ASN A 4 20.66 9.92 -9.27
CA ASN A 4 19.51 9.83 -8.34
C ASN A 4 18.19 9.47 -9.06
N TYR A 5 18.23 9.11 -10.35
CA TYR A 5 17.02 8.98 -11.17
C TYR A 5 16.19 7.76 -10.77
N LEU A 6 16.86 6.62 -10.58
CA LEU A 6 16.20 5.37 -10.20
C LEU A 6 15.53 5.49 -8.84
N VAL A 7 16.20 6.13 -7.88
CA VAL A 7 15.64 6.32 -6.55
C VAL A 7 14.40 7.22 -6.58
N ILE A 8 14.44 8.32 -7.33
CA ILE A 8 13.28 9.21 -7.46
C ILE A 8 12.10 8.45 -8.10
N LEU A 9 12.36 7.70 -9.17
CA LEU A 9 11.32 6.92 -9.85
C LEU A 9 10.69 5.86 -8.92
N PHE A 10 11.51 5.18 -8.12
CA PHE A 10 11.01 4.24 -7.11
C PHE A 10 10.14 4.91 -6.04
N MET A 11 10.56 6.08 -5.54
CA MET A 11 9.77 6.84 -4.57
C MET A 11 8.44 7.30 -5.14
N VAL A 12 8.44 7.81 -6.36
CA VAL A 12 7.23 8.23 -7.08
C VAL A 12 6.29 7.04 -7.27
N SER A 13 6.80 5.87 -7.64
CA SER A 13 6.00 4.64 -7.73
C SER A 13 5.33 4.28 -6.39
N LYS A 14 6.04 4.39 -5.27
CA LYS A 14 5.46 4.18 -3.93
C LYS A 14 4.34 5.17 -3.60
N VAL A 15 4.49 6.44 -3.99
CA VAL A 15 3.42 7.44 -3.86
C VAL A 15 2.21 7.06 -4.71
N PHE A 16 2.41 6.59 -5.95
CA PHE A 16 1.31 6.11 -6.79
C PHE A 16 0.57 4.91 -6.18
N TYR A 17 1.26 3.98 -5.52
CA TYR A 17 0.58 2.88 -4.82
C TYR A 17 -0.31 3.37 -3.67
N ILE A 18 0.17 4.34 -2.88
CA ILE A 18 -0.62 4.95 -1.80
C ILE A 18 -1.82 5.71 -2.38
N ALA A 19 -1.59 6.52 -3.41
CA ALA A 19 -2.65 7.26 -4.09
C ALA A 19 -3.70 6.32 -4.70
N ASN A 20 -3.28 5.18 -5.26
CA ASN A 20 -4.20 4.16 -5.77
C ASN A 20 -5.04 3.55 -4.65
N ALA A 21 -4.43 3.17 -3.52
CA ALA A 21 -5.18 2.62 -2.38
C ALA A 21 -6.20 3.62 -1.82
N ILE A 22 -5.82 4.89 -1.69
CA ILE A 22 -6.71 5.98 -1.28
C ILE A 22 -7.81 6.22 -2.32
N GLY A 23 -7.46 6.24 -3.61
CA GLY A 23 -8.42 6.39 -4.71
C GLY A 23 -9.45 5.26 -4.73
N GLN A 24 -9.04 4.02 -4.47
CA GLN A 24 -9.95 2.88 -4.36
C GLN A 24 -10.92 3.03 -3.18
N LEU A 25 -10.47 3.57 -2.04
CA LEU A 25 -11.36 3.90 -0.92
C LEU A 25 -12.38 4.99 -1.28
N PHE A 26 -11.96 6.03 -2.00
CA PHE A 26 -12.87 7.09 -2.47
C PHE A 26 -13.91 6.58 -3.48
N VAL A 27 -13.47 5.82 -4.49
CA VAL A 27 -14.38 5.22 -5.47
C VAL A 27 -15.39 4.31 -4.79
N LEU A 28 -14.95 3.53 -3.81
CA LEU A 28 -15.85 2.67 -3.03
C LEU A 28 -16.87 3.50 -2.22
N SER A 29 -16.45 4.66 -1.69
CA SER A 29 -17.35 5.60 -1.00
C SER A 29 -18.46 6.12 -1.92
N GLU A 30 -18.10 6.53 -3.14
CA GLU A 30 -19.03 7.08 -4.13
C GLU A 30 -20.01 6.02 -4.64
N ILE A 31 -19.52 4.81 -4.95
CA ILE A 31 -20.37 3.70 -5.42
C ILE A 31 -21.44 3.33 -4.39
N LEU A 32 -21.08 3.37 -3.11
CA LEU A 32 -21.98 3.01 -2.02
C LEU A 32 -22.87 4.18 -1.55
N SER A 33 -22.55 5.42 -1.96
CA SER A 33 -23.22 6.63 -1.51
C SER A 33 -23.27 6.77 0.02
N ILE A 34 -22.22 6.30 0.70
CA ILE A 34 -22.04 6.41 2.16
C ILE A 34 -20.75 7.19 2.43
N SER A 35 -20.72 7.94 3.53
CA SER A 35 -19.48 8.48 4.08
C SER A 35 -18.55 7.35 4.54
N TYR A 36 -17.77 6.78 3.61
CA TYR A 36 -17.00 5.55 3.83
C TYR A 36 -15.67 5.76 4.57
N SER A 37 -15.32 7.02 4.87
CA SER A 37 -14.08 7.34 5.59
C SER A 37 -14.02 6.69 6.99
N ASN A 38 -15.17 6.56 7.67
CA ASN A 38 -15.25 5.96 9.01
C ASN A 38 -16.10 4.67 9.03
N TYR A 39 -16.58 4.20 7.88
CA TYR A 39 -17.56 3.12 7.78
C TYR A 39 -17.13 1.85 8.53
N GLY A 40 -15.90 1.38 8.37
CA GLY A 40 -15.48 0.16 9.08
C GLY A 40 -15.33 0.32 10.60
N PHE A 41 -14.99 1.53 11.09
CA PHE A 41 -14.94 1.82 12.52
C PHE A 41 -16.35 1.97 13.12
N ASP A 42 -17.27 2.62 12.40
CA ASP A 42 -18.67 2.77 12.79
C ASP A 42 -19.38 1.40 12.82
N VAL A 43 -19.09 0.52 11.86
CA VAL A 43 -19.64 -0.84 11.82
C VAL A 43 -19.08 -1.71 12.96
N MET A 44 -17.77 -1.65 13.25
CA MET A 44 -17.20 -2.43 14.37
C MET A 44 -17.70 -1.96 15.73
N SER A 45 -17.78 -0.65 15.95
CA SER A 45 -18.26 -0.11 17.23
C SER A 45 -19.74 -0.42 17.47
N GLY A 46 -20.57 -0.42 16.42
CA GLY A 46 -21.98 -0.85 16.51
C GLY A 46 -22.17 -2.33 16.82
N MET A 47 -21.34 -3.22 16.27
CA MET A 47 -21.36 -4.65 16.59
C MET A 47 -20.96 -4.96 18.04
N VAL A 48 -20.00 -4.21 18.59
CA VAL A 48 -19.52 -4.39 19.98
C VAL A 48 -20.54 -3.86 20.99
N ALA A 49 -21.32 -2.83 20.62
CA ALA A 49 -22.29 -2.21 21.49
C ALA A 49 -23.65 -2.94 21.58
N ASP A 50 -23.83 -4.05 20.84
CA ASP A 50 -25.10 -4.80 20.72
C ASP A 50 -26.32 -3.90 20.42
N HIS A 51 -26.07 -2.72 19.88
CA HIS A 51 -27.09 -1.78 19.47
C HIS A 51 -27.49 -2.14 18.06
N ASP A 52 -28.79 -2.16 17.75
CA ASP A 52 -29.33 -2.40 16.41
C ASP A 52 -28.88 -1.28 15.44
N TRP A 53 -27.63 -1.34 14.98
CA TRP A 53 -27.04 -0.55 13.89
C TRP A 53 -27.64 -0.93 12.52
N THR A 54 -28.64 -1.80 12.55
CA THR A 54 -29.41 -2.33 11.43
C THR A 54 -29.97 -1.20 10.56
N GLU A 55 -30.39 -0.06 11.10
CA GLU A 55 -30.92 1.01 10.25
C GLU A 55 -29.87 1.68 9.34
N SER A 56 -28.65 1.95 9.78
CA SER A 56 -27.66 2.66 8.94
C SER A 56 -26.98 1.75 7.90
N ALA A 57 -26.73 0.49 8.24
CA ALA A 57 -26.14 -0.47 7.31
C ALA A 57 -27.15 -1.13 6.35
N HIS A 58 -28.41 -1.31 6.77
CA HIS A 58 -29.46 -1.78 5.88
C HIS A 58 -29.94 -0.70 4.90
N VAL A 59 -29.66 0.58 5.15
CA VAL A 59 -29.98 1.64 4.17
C VAL A 59 -29.12 1.52 2.90
N ALA A 60 -27.84 1.17 3.01
CA ALA A 60 -26.99 0.97 1.84
C ALA A 60 -27.22 -0.39 1.16
N PHE A 61 -27.46 -1.42 1.97
CA PHE A 61 -27.72 -2.77 1.47
C PHE A 61 -29.05 -3.33 2.02
N PRO A 62 -30.21 -2.86 1.50
CA PRO A 62 -31.51 -3.36 1.95
C PRO A 62 -31.69 -4.83 1.56
N ARG A 63 -32.02 -5.66 2.54
CA ARG A 63 -32.32 -7.09 2.33
C ARG A 63 -33.77 -7.32 1.91
N VAL A 64 -34.63 -6.33 2.17
CA VAL A 64 -36.05 -6.33 1.83
C VAL A 64 -36.39 -4.96 1.25
N THR A 65 -37.10 -4.92 0.13
CA THR A 65 -37.55 -3.68 -0.53
C THR A 65 -39.00 -3.79 -0.98
N PHE A 66 -39.68 -2.67 -1.18
CA PHE A 66 -40.99 -2.64 -1.82
C PHE A 66 -40.83 -2.33 -3.31
N CYS A 67 -41.47 -3.13 -4.15
CA CYS A 67 -41.47 -2.95 -5.60
C CYS A 67 -42.88 -2.64 -6.08
N ASP A 68 -43.02 -1.51 -6.79
CA ASP A 68 -44.27 -1.10 -7.42
C ASP A 68 -44.30 -1.62 -8.86
N PHE A 69 -45.39 -2.28 -9.25
CA PHE A 69 -45.62 -2.68 -10.64
C PHE A 69 -47.01 -2.26 -11.11
N ASP A 70 -47.04 -1.75 -12.35
CA ASP A 70 -48.26 -1.27 -12.99
C ASP A 70 -48.84 -2.36 -13.90
N VAL A 71 -50.07 -2.78 -13.63
CA VAL A 71 -50.81 -3.76 -14.43
C VAL A 71 -51.96 -3.07 -15.16
N ARG A 72 -52.01 -3.24 -16.48
CA ARG A 72 -53.09 -2.70 -17.32
C ARG A 72 -54.25 -3.69 -17.44
N ARG A 73 -55.45 -3.27 -17.07
CA ARG A 73 -56.70 -4.04 -17.24
C ARG A 73 -57.79 -3.11 -17.80
N LEU A 74 -58.45 -3.53 -18.90
CA LEU A 74 -59.57 -2.82 -19.53
C LEU A 74 -59.38 -1.29 -19.72
N GLY A 75 -58.19 -0.87 -20.16
CA GLY A 75 -57.89 0.55 -20.42
C GLY A 75 -57.54 1.38 -19.19
N ASN A 76 -57.52 0.80 -17.99
CA ASN A 76 -57.08 1.46 -16.76
C ASN A 76 -55.77 0.85 -16.23
N VAL A 77 -54.92 1.69 -15.62
CA VAL A 77 -53.62 1.28 -15.04
C VAL A 77 -53.81 1.13 -13.53
N HIS A 78 -53.59 -0.08 -13.01
CA HIS A 78 -53.64 -0.36 -11.57
C HIS A 78 -52.22 -0.62 -11.05
N ARG A 79 -51.81 0.12 -10.02
CA ARG A 79 -50.52 -0.04 -9.37
C ARG A 79 -50.63 -0.96 -8.16
N TYR A 80 -49.74 -1.94 -8.08
CA TYR A 80 -49.61 -2.87 -6.96
C TYR A 80 -48.22 -2.74 -6.33
N THR A 81 -48.17 -2.81 -5.01
CA THR A 81 -46.92 -2.80 -4.24
C THR A 81 -46.72 -4.18 -3.62
N VAL A 82 -45.56 -4.80 -3.84
CA VAL A 82 -45.18 -6.08 -3.22
C VAL A 82 -43.86 -5.97 -2.50
N GLN A 83 -43.69 -6.82 -1.49
CA GLN A 83 -42.44 -6.95 -0.76
C GLN A 83 -41.49 -7.92 -1.50
N CYS A 84 -40.31 -7.45 -1.85
CA CYS A 84 -39.23 -8.21 -2.48
C CYS A 84 -38.11 -8.47 -1.47
N VAL A 85 -37.45 -9.63 -1.60
CA VAL A 85 -36.27 -9.98 -0.80
C VAL A 85 -35.04 -10.00 -1.71
N LEU A 86 -33.94 -9.35 -1.28
CA LEU A 86 -32.68 -9.24 -2.02
C LEU A 86 -31.59 -10.04 -1.29
N PRO A 87 -31.50 -11.37 -1.48
CA PRO A 87 -30.50 -12.20 -0.80
C PRO A 87 -29.07 -11.88 -1.21
N LEU A 88 -28.86 -11.34 -2.43
CA LEU A 88 -27.54 -10.93 -2.92
C LEU A 88 -26.92 -9.82 -2.07
N ASN A 89 -27.75 -8.96 -1.47
CA ASN A 89 -27.26 -7.84 -0.68
C ASN A 89 -26.59 -8.26 0.63
N LEU A 90 -27.01 -9.41 1.18
CA LEU A 90 -26.39 -10.00 2.35
C LEU A 90 -24.92 -10.37 2.07
N TYR A 91 -24.62 -10.89 0.87
CA TYR A 91 -23.27 -11.23 0.48
C TYR A 91 -22.42 -9.98 0.22
N ASN A 92 -22.99 -9.00 -0.48
CA ASN A 92 -22.32 -7.73 -0.75
C ASN A 92 -21.91 -7.03 0.54
N GLU A 93 -22.81 -6.94 1.53
CA GLU A 93 -22.53 -6.36 2.85
C GLU A 93 -21.23 -6.94 3.47
N LYS A 94 -21.05 -8.27 3.41
CA LYS A 94 -19.88 -8.92 4.00
C LYS A 94 -18.61 -8.77 3.15
N ILE A 95 -18.73 -8.84 1.84
CA ILE A 95 -17.60 -8.67 0.92
C ILE A 95 -17.04 -7.24 1.01
N TYR A 96 -17.91 -6.23 1.00
CA TYR A 96 -17.48 -4.84 1.09
C TYR A 96 -16.86 -4.50 2.44
N MET A 97 -17.37 -5.06 3.53
CA MET A 97 -16.73 -4.97 4.85
C MET A 97 -15.30 -5.53 4.80
N PHE A 98 -15.12 -6.74 4.26
CA PHE A 98 -13.79 -7.34 4.14
C PHE A 98 -12.85 -6.51 3.25
N ILE A 99 -13.34 -6.03 2.11
CA ILE A 99 -12.57 -5.19 1.17
C ILE A 99 -12.11 -3.90 1.85
N TRP A 100 -12.96 -3.24 2.66
CA TRP A 100 -12.56 -2.02 3.35
C TRP A 100 -11.39 -2.26 4.32
N PHE A 101 -11.49 -3.29 5.18
CA PHE A 101 -10.38 -3.63 6.08
C PHE A 101 -9.12 -4.00 5.32
N TRP A 102 -9.27 -4.73 4.22
CA TRP A 102 -8.16 -5.10 3.34
C TRP A 102 -7.49 -3.87 2.72
N LEU A 103 -8.26 -2.91 2.20
CA LEU A 103 -7.73 -1.68 1.62
C LEU A 103 -7.02 -0.81 2.66
N ILE A 104 -7.56 -0.70 3.87
CA ILE A 104 -6.89 -0.01 4.99
C ILE A 104 -5.57 -0.70 5.34
N PHE A 105 -5.55 -2.03 5.43
CA PHE A 105 -4.32 -2.79 5.66
C PHE A 105 -3.28 -2.56 4.55
N VAL A 106 -3.67 -2.66 3.28
CA VAL A 106 -2.79 -2.41 2.13
C VAL A 106 -2.26 -0.97 2.14
N ALA A 107 -3.10 0.01 2.45
CA ALA A 107 -2.70 1.42 2.57
C ALA A 107 -1.69 1.61 3.72
N ALA A 108 -1.93 1.01 4.88
CA ALA A 108 -1.04 1.07 6.04
C ALA A 108 0.33 0.44 5.74
N VAL A 109 0.37 -0.76 5.16
CA VAL A 109 1.63 -1.43 4.76
C VAL A 109 2.38 -0.62 3.71
N SER A 110 1.67 -0.06 2.72
CA SER A 110 2.26 0.78 1.68
C SER A 110 2.86 2.06 2.26
N MET A 111 2.17 2.67 3.21
CA MET A 111 2.61 3.89 3.90
C MET A 111 3.83 3.62 4.79
N LEU A 112 3.81 2.54 5.58
CA LEU A 112 4.97 2.09 6.37
C LEU A 112 6.18 1.81 5.46
N SER A 113 5.98 1.09 4.36
CA SER A 113 7.02 0.88 3.36
C SER A 113 7.57 2.22 2.87
N PHE A 114 6.72 3.14 2.44
CA PHE A 114 7.16 4.45 1.95
C PHE A 114 7.99 5.21 3.00
N PHE A 115 7.55 5.28 4.25
CA PHE A 115 8.29 5.96 5.32
C PHE A 115 9.63 5.30 5.62
N VAL A 116 9.69 3.96 5.67
CA VAL A 116 10.96 3.24 5.87
C VAL A 116 11.96 3.57 4.76
N TRP A 117 11.52 3.54 3.50
CA TRP A 117 12.38 3.90 2.38
C TRP A 117 12.75 5.39 2.38
N LEU A 118 11.83 6.28 2.75
CA LEU A 118 12.06 7.73 2.84
C LEU A 118 13.13 8.06 3.89
N ILE A 119 13.02 7.48 5.09
CA ILE A 119 14.03 7.61 6.15
C ILE A 119 15.39 7.13 5.62
N ARG A 120 15.46 5.92 5.05
CA ARG A 120 16.70 5.37 4.46
C ARG A 120 17.29 6.27 3.38
N PHE A 121 16.47 6.96 2.61
CA PHE A 121 16.91 7.91 1.58
C PHE A 121 17.50 9.20 2.18
N LEU A 122 16.83 9.76 3.19
CA LEU A 122 17.28 10.99 3.87
C LEU A 122 18.58 10.77 4.66
N PHE A 123 18.73 9.61 5.29
CA PHE A 123 19.92 9.29 6.09
C PHE A 123 21.07 8.75 5.22
N ARG A 124 21.91 9.66 4.71
CA ARG A 124 23.17 9.30 4.02
C ARG A 124 24.12 8.44 4.85
N SER A 125 24.02 8.49 6.17
CA SER A 125 24.81 7.67 7.10
C SER A 125 24.44 6.19 7.00
N ASP A 126 23.16 5.87 6.82
CA ASP A 126 22.66 4.50 6.67
C ASP A 126 23.19 3.88 5.36
N ARG A 127 23.21 4.65 4.27
CA ARG A 127 23.83 4.24 3.00
C ARG A 127 25.30 3.87 3.16
N ARG A 128 26.08 4.69 3.88
CA ARG A 128 27.49 4.40 4.17
C ARG A 128 27.66 3.16 5.03
N MET A 129 26.87 3.05 6.09
CA MET A 129 26.94 1.92 7.03
C MET A 129 26.64 0.60 6.31
N PHE A 130 25.63 0.58 5.44
CA PHE A 130 25.27 -0.58 4.64
C PHE A 130 26.44 -1.08 3.77
N ILE A 131 27.04 -0.20 2.95
CA ILE A 131 28.16 -0.60 2.07
C ILE A 131 29.41 -0.95 2.87
N ASN A 132 29.72 -0.19 3.93
CA ASN A 132 30.86 -0.46 4.80
C ASN A 132 30.72 -1.83 5.50
N ASN A 133 29.51 -2.23 5.92
CA ASN A 133 29.31 -3.53 6.53
C ASN A 133 29.48 -4.68 5.52
N HIS A 134 29.05 -4.52 4.27
CA HIS A 134 29.25 -5.54 3.23
C HIS A 134 30.73 -5.64 2.83
N LEU A 135 31.44 -4.52 2.67
CA LEU A 135 32.89 -4.54 2.37
C LEU A 135 33.72 -5.14 3.52
N LYS A 136 33.28 -4.96 4.78
CA LYS A 136 33.88 -5.63 5.93
C LYS A 136 33.63 -7.13 5.96
N MET A 137 32.42 -7.57 5.58
CA MET A 137 32.11 -8.99 5.44
C MET A 137 32.95 -9.66 4.36
N GLY A 138 33.31 -8.92 3.30
CA GLY A 138 34.18 -9.40 2.23
C GLY A 138 35.68 -9.20 2.47
N ASP A 139 36.10 -8.85 3.70
CA ASP A 139 37.51 -8.72 4.08
C ASP A 139 38.29 -7.64 3.28
N LYS A 140 37.61 -6.62 2.76
CA LYS A 140 38.21 -5.57 1.91
C LYS A 140 38.55 -4.27 2.63
N VAL A 141 37.97 -4.00 3.81
CA VAL A 141 38.06 -2.69 4.50
C VAL A 141 38.28 -2.87 6.00
N PHE A 142 39.43 -2.40 6.51
CA PHE A 142 39.78 -2.52 7.94
C PHE A 142 40.25 -1.21 8.58
N ASP A 143 40.92 -0.33 7.83
CA ASP A 143 41.60 0.83 8.39
C ASP A 143 40.79 2.14 8.30
N LYS A 144 41.19 3.15 9.09
CA LYS A 144 40.64 4.50 9.05
C LYS A 144 40.89 5.18 7.70
N ASN A 145 41.99 4.88 7.00
CA ASN A 145 42.22 5.37 5.64
C ASN A 145 41.22 4.80 4.64
N ASP A 146 40.82 3.54 4.80
CA ASP A 146 39.85 2.87 3.92
C ASP A 146 38.45 3.49 4.03
N LYS A 147 38.10 4.08 5.19
CA LYS A 147 36.82 4.83 5.33
C LYS A 147 36.74 6.03 4.39
N LYS A 148 37.86 6.72 4.14
CA LYS A 148 37.89 7.84 3.17
C LYS A 148 37.77 7.31 1.74
N LEU A 149 38.42 6.18 1.44
CA LEU A 149 38.35 5.53 0.15
C LEU A 149 36.92 5.01 -0.14
N CYS A 150 36.27 4.39 0.85
CA CYS A 150 34.87 3.96 0.79
C CYS A 150 33.91 5.11 0.52
N ASN A 151 34.14 6.28 1.14
CA ASN A 151 33.37 7.48 0.83
C ASN A 151 33.59 7.99 -0.60
N LYS A 152 34.81 7.88 -1.16
CA LYS A 152 35.09 8.23 -2.55
C LYS A 152 34.38 7.26 -3.51
N PHE A 153 34.49 5.95 -3.27
CA PHE A 153 33.77 4.93 -4.04
C PHE A 153 32.25 5.17 -4.02
N LEU A 154 31.67 5.40 -2.84
CA LEU A 154 30.24 5.68 -2.67
C LEU A 154 29.78 6.95 -3.40
N ASN A 155 30.55 8.04 -3.34
CA ASN A 155 30.10 9.33 -3.90
C ASN A 155 30.43 9.49 -5.39
N ASN A 156 31.55 8.93 -5.86
CA ASN A 156 32.02 9.14 -7.23
C ASN A 156 31.60 8.01 -8.17
N TYR A 157 31.74 6.75 -7.74
CA TYR A 157 31.44 5.58 -8.56
C TYR A 157 29.98 5.14 -8.40
N LEU A 158 29.62 4.68 -7.19
CA LEU A 158 28.34 4.02 -6.94
C LEU A 158 27.15 5.00 -6.94
N LYS A 159 27.39 6.22 -6.42
CA LYS A 159 26.38 7.27 -6.24
C LYS A 159 25.16 6.78 -5.45
N GLN A 160 24.06 7.54 -5.47
CA GLN A 160 22.84 7.18 -4.75
C GLN A 160 22.15 5.97 -5.43
N ASP A 161 22.04 5.99 -6.76
CA ASP A 161 21.35 4.97 -7.55
C ASP A 161 22.01 3.58 -7.41
N GLY A 162 23.34 3.48 -7.46
CA GLY A 162 24.03 2.18 -7.32
C GLY A 162 23.92 1.61 -5.91
N ALA A 163 23.98 2.46 -4.87
CA ALA A 163 23.77 2.02 -3.49
C ALA A 163 22.32 1.56 -3.26
N PHE A 164 21.36 2.21 -3.93
CA PHE A 164 19.97 1.78 -3.93
C PHE A 164 19.77 0.44 -4.65
N LEU A 165 20.40 0.26 -5.81
CA LEU A 165 20.33 -1.00 -6.57
C LEU A 165 20.91 -2.18 -5.77
N LEU A 166 22.07 -2.00 -5.12
CA LEU A 166 22.64 -3.02 -4.25
C LEU A 166 21.72 -3.36 -3.07
N ARG A 167 21.00 -2.38 -2.52
CA ARG A 167 19.98 -2.65 -1.48
C ARG A 167 18.79 -3.42 -2.03
N LEU A 168 18.38 -3.13 -3.27
CA LEU A 168 17.30 -3.87 -3.91
C LEU A 168 17.72 -5.33 -4.14
N ILE A 169 18.96 -5.57 -4.57
CA ILE A 169 19.54 -6.91 -4.69
C ILE A 169 19.57 -7.59 -3.32
N ALA A 170 20.06 -6.91 -2.28
CA ALA A 170 20.09 -7.46 -0.92
C ALA A 170 18.72 -7.84 -0.34
N HIS A 171 17.65 -7.18 -0.81
CA HIS A 171 16.29 -7.47 -0.38
C HIS A 171 15.68 -8.67 -1.14
N ASN A 172 16.13 -8.94 -2.36
CA ASN A 172 15.61 -10.04 -3.18
C ASN A 172 16.51 -11.28 -3.19
N THR A 173 17.77 -11.14 -2.77
CA THR A 173 18.79 -12.18 -2.79
C THR A 173 19.48 -12.30 -1.43
N ASN A 174 20.28 -13.34 -1.23
CA ASN A 174 21.05 -13.55 -0.01
C ASN A 174 22.09 -12.43 0.21
N SER A 175 22.31 -12.08 1.48
CA SER A 175 23.32 -11.08 1.87
C SER A 175 24.72 -11.41 1.35
N ILE A 176 25.09 -12.70 1.30
CA ILE A 176 26.37 -13.19 0.77
C ILE A 176 26.56 -12.78 -0.70
N THR A 177 25.57 -13.03 -1.55
CA THR A 177 25.64 -12.67 -2.98
C THR A 177 25.78 -11.15 -3.18
N THR A 178 25.12 -10.36 -2.32
CA THR A 178 25.26 -8.90 -2.37
C THR A 178 26.67 -8.48 -1.96
N THR A 179 27.25 -9.12 -0.95
CA THR A 179 28.64 -8.89 -0.52
C THR A 179 29.61 -9.19 -1.64
N GLU A 180 29.47 -10.33 -2.32
CA GLU A 180 30.32 -10.70 -3.46
C GLU A 180 30.23 -9.68 -4.60
N VAL A 181 29.02 -9.29 -4.99
CA VAL A 181 28.81 -8.25 -6.02
C VAL A 181 29.43 -6.92 -5.58
N THR A 182 29.25 -6.53 -4.32
CA THR A 182 29.81 -5.29 -3.79
C THR A 182 31.35 -5.32 -3.80
N CYS A 183 31.96 -6.46 -3.47
CA CYS A 183 33.41 -6.64 -3.49
C CYS A 183 33.96 -6.68 -4.92
N ALA A 184 33.28 -7.35 -5.84
CA ALA A 184 33.67 -7.35 -7.26
C ALA A 184 33.62 -5.94 -7.85
N MET A 185 32.59 -5.15 -7.52
CA MET A 185 32.50 -3.74 -7.93
C MET A 185 33.60 -2.88 -7.30
N TRP A 186 34.07 -3.22 -6.11
CA TRP A 186 35.17 -2.54 -5.44
C TRP A 186 36.51 -2.83 -6.10
N ASP A 187 36.76 -4.08 -6.51
CA ASP A 187 38.02 -4.48 -7.16
C ASP A 187 38.14 -3.95 -8.60
N LEU A 188 37.01 -3.65 -9.25
CA LEU A 188 36.96 -3.08 -10.60
C LEU A 188 37.08 -1.55 -10.63
N TRP A 189 37.00 -0.89 -9.48
CA TRP A 189 37.05 0.57 -9.35
C TRP A 189 38.47 1.08 -9.13
#